data_AF-A0A8J4YSC3-F1
#
_entry.id   AF-A0A8J4YSC3-F1
#
_cell.length_a   1.000
_cell.length_b   1.000
_cell.length_c   1.000
_cell.angle_alpha   90.00
_cell.angle_beta   90.00
_cell.angle_gamma   90.00
#
_symmetry.space_group_name_H-M   'P 1'
#
loop_
_entity.id
_entity.type
_entity.pdbx_description
1 polymer ?
#
loop_
_entity_poly.entity_id
_entity_poly.type
_entity_poly.pdbx_seq_one_letter_code
_entity_poly.pdbx_strand_id
1 'polypeptide(L)'
;MAVSKELRGRKVDISEPPPAVQRQASRRPATRSATETFLISYPSSSISGSQLPTNRQAFQYFLHVQSLPENTGNPKHQDLANETVEAIIPFWQMARIKTMTKYNAAQHFMTLHKKHRDLARNKGRTGDPGGKRSAFVLELDSLFDIGASDAIQEIERNRLLSREKKDKDIRFYQDQKTERKAHMSGHDKIFESRSQQQAERAARLQQREEQDMNLSQNFYNFSAATQRRTAADVSTWADPTDSEGNAEDMDYQQPRPGCSHHQDTVTLTIPRRVNGVC
;
A
#
# COMPACT_ATOMS: atom_id res chain seq x y z
N MET A 1 63.38 35.17 -57.74
CA MET A 1 62.67 36.40 -58.18
C MET A 1 61.53 35.99 -59.10
N ALA A 2 60.39 36.69 -59.00
CA ALA A 2 59.13 36.58 -59.78
C ALA A 2 58.36 35.25 -59.61
N VAL A 3 57.16 35.16 -59.01
CA VAL A 3 55.84 35.84 -59.14
C VAL A 3 55.15 35.62 -60.48
N SER A 4 54.07 34.81 -60.48
CA SER A 4 52.82 34.93 -61.27
C SER A 4 51.84 33.87 -60.75
N LYS A 5 50.88 34.20 -59.88
CA LYS A 5 49.49 34.61 -60.17
C LYS A 5 48.80 33.73 -61.23
N GLU A 6 47.90 32.86 -60.78
CA GLU A 6 46.68 32.57 -61.54
C GLU A 6 45.48 32.26 -60.64
N LEU A 7 44.48 33.13 -60.74
CA LEU A 7 43.15 33.03 -60.16
C LEU A 7 42.26 32.26 -61.15
N ARG A 8 41.60 31.17 -60.73
CA ARG A 8 40.39 30.67 -61.41
C ARG A 8 39.36 30.15 -60.41
N GLY A 9 38.26 30.93 -60.31
CA GLY A 9 36.87 30.48 -60.33
C GLY A 9 36.43 29.41 -59.32
N ARG A 10 35.95 29.84 -58.16
CA ARG A 10 34.96 29.08 -57.37
C ARG A 10 33.62 29.12 -58.11
N LYS A 11 33.17 27.97 -58.61
CA LYS A 11 31.76 27.72 -58.95
C LYS A 11 31.10 27.20 -57.67
N VAL A 12 30.16 27.95 -57.12
CA VAL A 12 29.37 27.54 -55.96
C VAL A 12 28.16 26.78 -56.51
N ASP A 13 28.18 25.46 -56.43
CA ASP A 13 27.00 24.63 -56.66
C ASP A 13 26.11 24.72 -55.41
N ILE A 14 25.07 25.56 -55.49
CA ILE A 14 23.94 25.57 -54.55
C ILE A 14 22.92 24.59 -55.10
N SER A 15 22.93 23.35 -54.60
CA SER A 15 21.75 22.49 -54.62
C SER A 15 21.78 21.57 -53.41
N GLU A 16 21.43 22.13 -52.26
CA GLU A 16 21.16 21.36 -51.04
C GLU A 16 19.67 20.94 -51.09
N PRO A 17 19.34 19.64 -51.17
CA PRO A 17 17.95 19.20 -51.08
C PRO A 17 17.43 19.39 -49.65
N PRO A 18 16.15 19.78 -49.47
CA PRO A 18 15.60 20.05 -48.15
C PRO A 18 15.59 18.79 -47.27
N PRO A 19 15.80 18.94 -45.94
CA PRO A 19 15.86 17.81 -45.04
C PRO A 19 14.52 17.07 -45.01
N ALA A 20 14.60 15.75 -45.19
CA ALA A 20 13.47 14.84 -45.11
C ALA A 20 12.76 15.02 -43.75
N VAL A 21 11.52 15.50 -43.80
CA VAL A 21 10.61 15.53 -42.66
C VAL A 21 10.40 14.08 -42.21
N GLN A 22 11.09 13.68 -41.15
CA GLN A 22 10.82 12.43 -40.44
C GLN A 22 9.39 12.49 -39.93
N ARG A 23 8.48 11.84 -40.66
CA ARG A 23 7.14 11.50 -40.18
C ARG A 23 7.32 10.69 -38.90
N GLN A 24 7.16 11.33 -37.75
CA GLN A 24 6.99 10.64 -36.48
C GLN A 24 5.74 9.78 -36.64
N ALA A 25 5.94 8.48 -36.80
CA ALA A 25 4.87 7.51 -36.76
C ALA A 25 4.16 7.69 -35.42
N SER A 26 2.91 8.18 -35.44
CA SER A 26 2.09 8.30 -34.25
C SER A 26 1.93 6.89 -33.67
N ARG A 27 2.69 6.57 -32.62
CA ARG A 27 2.56 5.31 -31.91
C ARG A 27 1.15 5.30 -31.34
N ARG A 28 0.31 4.39 -31.84
CA ARG A 28 -1.02 4.17 -31.28
C ARG A 28 -0.86 3.93 -29.78
N PRO A 29 -1.67 4.55 -28.92
CA PRO A 29 -1.61 4.28 -27.49
C PRO A 29 -1.84 2.79 -27.28
N ALA A 30 -0.85 2.11 -26.69
CA ALA A 30 -0.94 0.69 -26.42
C ALA A 30 -2.11 0.45 -25.46
N THR A 31 -3.03 -0.43 -25.84
CA THR A 31 -4.12 -0.86 -24.96
C THR A 31 -3.54 -1.62 -23.77
N ARG A 32 -4.20 -1.59 -22.60
CA ARG A 32 -3.74 -2.29 -21.38
C ARG A 32 -3.43 -3.77 -21.59
N SER A 33 -4.15 -4.44 -22.50
CA SER A 33 -3.93 -5.83 -22.89
C SER A 33 -2.64 -6.06 -23.70
N ALA A 34 -2.11 -5.03 -24.37
CA ALA A 34 -0.90 -5.12 -25.18
C ALA A 34 0.38 -4.98 -24.34
N THR A 35 0.28 -4.36 -23.17
CA THR A 35 1.40 -4.16 -22.21
C THR A 35 1.38 -5.16 -21.05
N GLU A 36 0.37 -6.03 -20.98
CA GLU A 36 0.29 -7.06 -19.96
C GLU A 36 1.31 -8.18 -20.19
N THR A 37 2.20 -8.36 -19.23
CA THR A 37 3.18 -9.43 -19.19
C THR A 37 2.63 -10.59 -18.36
N PHE A 38 2.74 -11.80 -18.92
CA PHE A 38 2.25 -13.04 -18.31
C PHE A 38 2.60 -13.14 -16.81
N LEU A 39 1.58 -13.25 -15.96
CA LEU A 39 1.62 -13.36 -14.48
C LEU A 39 2.16 -12.14 -13.71
N ILE A 40 2.89 -11.23 -14.35
CA ILE A 40 3.58 -10.11 -13.68
C ILE A 40 2.71 -8.85 -13.65
N SER A 41 1.73 -8.74 -14.56
CA SER A 41 0.91 -7.55 -14.86
C SER A 41 1.63 -6.55 -15.79
N TYR A 42 1.82 -5.29 -15.39
CA TYR A 42 2.36 -4.23 -16.22
C TYR A 42 3.78 -3.80 -15.77
N PRO A 43 4.65 -3.36 -16.70
CA PRO A 43 5.91 -2.72 -16.35
C PRO A 43 5.70 -1.46 -15.51
N SER A 44 6.57 -1.19 -14.55
CA SER A 44 6.54 0.01 -13.71
C SER A 44 7.88 0.71 -13.74
N SER A 45 7.88 2.02 -13.98
CA SER A 45 9.10 2.83 -13.99
C SER A 45 9.67 3.12 -12.61
N SER A 46 8.90 2.86 -11.54
CA SER A 46 9.34 3.11 -10.18
C SER A 46 8.95 1.95 -9.26
N ILE A 47 9.85 1.68 -8.32
CA ILE A 47 9.57 0.88 -7.14
C ILE A 47 9.05 1.87 -6.10
N SER A 48 7.75 1.83 -5.84
CA SER A 48 7.11 2.71 -4.86
C SER A 48 6.58 1.89 -3.69
N GLY A 49 6.65 2.48 -2.52
CA GLY A 49 6.14 1.86 -1.32
C GLY A 49 6.93 2.28 -0.09
N SER A 50 6.24 2.24 1.04
CA SER A 50 6.88 2.30 2.34
C SER A 50 7.33 0.91 2.79
N GLN A 51 7.06 -0.19 2.07
CA GLN A 51 7.52 -1.53 2.43
C GLN A 51 8.81 -1.89 1.68
N LEU A 52 9.49 -2.95 2.13
CA LEU A 52 10.56 -3.52 1.31
C LEU A 52 9.98 -4.00 -0.04
N PRO A 53 10.75 -4.03 -1.14
CA PRO A 53 10.22 -4.41 -2.45
C PRO A 53 9.78 -5.88 -2.54
N THR A 54 8.70 -6.14 -3.28
CA THR A 54 8.23 -7.49 -3.64
C THR A 54 9.01 -8.05 -4.83
N ASN A 55 8.99 -9.37 -5.00
CA ASN A 55 9.47 -10.03 -6.21
C ASN A 55 8.77 -9.48 -7.46
N ARG A 56 7.47 -9.20 -7.36
CA ARG A 56 6.66 -8.56 -8.41
C ARG A 56 7.17 -7.18 -8.77
N GLN A 57 7.40 -6.30 -7.79
CA GLN A 57 7.89 -4.93 -8.03
C GLN A 57 9.27 -4.93 -8.67
N ALA A 58 10.17 -5.81 -8.21
CA ALA A 58 11.47 -6.01 -8.84
C ALA A 58 11.33 -6.38 -10.32
N PHE A 59 10.41 -7.30 -10.63
CA PHE A 59 10.14 -7.71 -12.01
C PHE A 59 9.48 -6.62 -12.86
N GLN A 60 8.52 -5.88 -12.31
CA GLN A 60 7.88 -4.78 -13.02
C GLN A 60 8.90 -3.71 -13.41
N TYR A 61 9.86 -3.41 -12.52
CA TYR A 61 10.97 -2.52 -12.81
C TYR A 61 11.92 -3.09 -13.86
N PHE A 62 12.32 -4.35 -13.74
CA PHE A 62 13.16 -5.02 -14.74
C PHE A 62 12.55 -4.97 -16.15
N LEU A 63 11.25 -5.23 -16.28
CA LEU A 63 10.54 -5.13 -17.56
C LEU A 63 10.52 -3.71 -18.12
N HIS A 64 10.42 -2.71 -17.25
CA HIS A 64 10.51 -1.31 -17.66
C HIS A 64 11.90 -1.01 -18.22
N VAL A 65 12.97 -1.36 -17.48
CA VAL A 65 14.36 -1.17 -17.91
C VAL A 65 14.64 -1.90 -19.23
N GLN A 66 14.12 -3.12 -19.39
CA GLN A 66 14.23 -3.89 -20.64
C GLN A 66 13.52 -3.21 -21.83
N SER A 67 12.43 -2.49 -21.57
CA SER A 67 11.66 -1.81 -22.62
C SER A 67 12.27 -0.47 -23.07
N LEU A 68 13.32 0.01 -22.39
CA LEU A 68 13.98 1.26 -22.74
C LEU A 68 14.71 1.14 -24.09
N PRO A 69 14.73 2.22 -24.91
CA PRO A 69 15.38 2.20 -26.22
C PRO A 69 16.86 1.82 -26.17
N GLU A 70 17.55 2.23 -25.11
CA GLU A 70 18.97 1.94 -24.85
C GLU A 70 19.25 0.44 -24.71
N ASN A 71 18.26 -0.30 -24.22
CA ASN A 71 18.34 -1.73 -23.93
C ASN A 71 17.64 -2.60 -25.01
N THR A 72 17.31 -2.04 -26.18
CA THR A 72 16.60 -2.78 -27.24
C THR A 72 17.54 -3.63 -28.12
N GLY A 73 18.87 -3.43 -28.03
CA GLY A 73 19.87 -3.99 -28.95
C GLY A 73 20.48 -5.37 -28.63
N ASN A 74 19.89 -6.15 -27.71
CA ASN A 74 20.46 -7.33 -27.01
C ASN A 74 21.29 -7.01 -25.75
N PRO A 75 20.65 -6.46 -24.71
CA PRO A 75 21.29 -6.27 -23.42
C PRO A 75 21.59 -7.65 -22.81
N LYS A 76 22.74 -7.80 -22.16
CA LYS A 76 22.98 -8.99 -21.33
C LYS A 76 21.98 -8.93 -20.18
N HIS A 77 21.16 -9.97 -20.04
CA HIS A 77 20.17 -10.03 -18.94
C HIS A 77 20.79 -9.82 -17.55
N GLN A 78 22.07 -10.17 -17.39
CA GLN A 78 22.83 -9.92 -16.18
C GLN A 78 22.98 -8.42 -15.87
N ASP A 79 23.19 -7.58 -16.88
CA ASP A 79 23.38 -6.13 -16.69
C ASP A 79 22.06 -5.48 -16.28
N LEU A 80 20.95 -5.88 -16.90
CA LEU A 80 19.60 -5.46 -16.52
C LEU A 80 19.23 -5.90 -15.08
N ALA A 81 19.62 -7.12 -14.70
CA ALA A 81 19.42 -7.60 -13.33
C ALA A 81 20.25 -6.80 -12.32
N ASN A 82 21.49 -6.46 -12.68
CA ASN A 82 22.36 -5.61 -11.85
C ASN A 82 21.75 -4.22 -11.64
N GLU A 83 21.21 -3.60 -12.69
CA GLU A 83 20.54 -2.30 -12.62
C GLU A 83 19.26 -2.36 -11.78
N THR A 84 18.48 -3.43 -11.93
CA THR A 84 17.28 -3.67 -11.12
C THR A 84 17.62 -3.80 -9.63
N VAL A 85 18.69 -4.53 -9.31
CA VAL A 85 19.16 -4.70 -7.92
C VAL A 85 19.69 -3.38 -7.37
N GLU A 86 20.38 -2.57 -8.18
CA GLU A 86 20.82 -1.23 -7.78
C GLU A 86 19.67 -0.31 -7.39
N ALA A 87 18.53 -0.39 -8.09
CA ALA A 87 17.34 0.36 -7.73
C ALA A 87 16.70 -0.12 -6.41
N ILE A 88 16.89 -1.40 -6.04
CA ILE A 88 16.28 -2.01 -4.85
C ILE A 88 17.13 -1.80 -3.59
N ILE A 89 18.46 -1.81 -3.70
CA ILE A 89 19.38 -1.68 -2.57
C ILE A 89 19.06 -0.48 -1.64
N PRO A 90 18.73 0.73 -2.15
CA PRO A 90 18.37 1.86 -1.30
C PRO A 90 17.21 1.59 -0.34
N PHE A 91 16.22 0.78 -0.72
CA PHE A 91 15.10 0.42 0.17
C PHE A 91 15.56 -0.40 1.37
N TRP A 92 16.49 -1.32 1.15
CA TRP A 92 17.08 -2.12 2.21
C TRP A 92 18.02 -1.31 3.10
N GLN A 93 18.76 -0.35 2.52
CA GLN A 93 19.58 0.60 3.27
C GLN A 93 18.73 1.53 4.14
N MET A 94 17.58 1.99 3.64
CA MET A 94 16.61 2.78 4.42
C MET A 94 16.04 1.99 5.60
N ALA A 95 15.81 0.68 5.43
CA ALA A 95 15.42 -0.22 6.51
C ALA A 95 16.58 -0.56 7.48
N ARG A 96 17.81 -0.12 7.19
CA ARG A 96 19.04 -0.40 7.97
C ARG A 96 19.34 -1.90 8.10
N ILE A 97 18.89 -2.69 7.14
CA ILE A 97 19.14 -4.13 7.09
C ILE A 97 20.34 -4.37 6.18
N LYS A 98 21.32 -5.12 6.68
CA LYS A 98 22.50 -5.51 5.90
C LYS A 98 22.06 -6.37 4.71
N THR A 99 22.49 -6.00 3.51
CA THR A 99 22.20 -6.76 2.29
C THR A 99 23.33 -7.71 1.93
N MET A 100 23.02 -8.76 1.17
CA MET A 100 24.02 -9.59 0.50
C MET A 100 24.78 -8.79 -0.59
N THR A 101 25.81 -9.41 -1.18
CA THR A 101 26.55 -8.79 -2.28
C THR A 101 25.64 -8.57 -3.49
N LYS A 102 25.87 -7.46 -4.23
CA LYS A 102 25.10 -7.14 -5.46
C LYS A 102 25.06 -8.31 -6.44
N TYR A 103 26.19 -9.00 -6.60
CA TYR A 103 26.28 -10.18 -7.46
C TYR A 103 25.31 -11.30 -7.04
N ASN A 104 25.27 -11.65 -5.75
CA ASN A 104 24.38 -12.69 -5.24
C ASN A 104 22.91 -12.29 -5.38
N ALA A 105 22.57 -11.02 -5.10
CA ALA A 105 21.23 -10.49 -5.30
C ALA A 105 20.80 -10.56 -6.79
N ALA A 106 21.71 -10.22 -7.71
CA ALA A 106 21.45 -10.33 -9.14
C ALA A 106 21.29 -11.80 -9.60
N GLN A 107 22.08 -12.74 -9.06
CA GLN A 107 21.90 -14.17 -9.32
C GLN A 107 20.56 -14.69 -8.79
N HIS A 108 20.12 -14.22 -7.63
CA HIS A 108 18.80 -14.53 -7.09
C HIS A 108 17.69 -14.05 -8.03
N PHE A 109 17.77 -12.79 -8.49
CA PHE A 109 16.85 -12.24 -9.49
C PHE A 109 16.85 -13.04 -10.80
N MET A 110 18.02 -13.40 -11.32
CA MET A 110 18.16 -14.17 -12.55
C MET A 110 17.53 -15.57 -12.46
N THR A 111 17.57 -16.19 -11.27
CA THR A 111 16.89 -17.47 -11.02
C THR A 111 15.37 -17.30 -11.13
N LEU A 112 14.83 -16.22 -10.56
CA LEU A 112 13.41 -15.88 -10.66
C LEU A 112 13.01 -15.54 -12.12
N HIS A 113 13.83 -14.80 -12.86
CA HIS A 113 13.67 -14.53 -14.30
C HIS A 113 13.65 -15.81 -15.14
N LYS A 114 14.54 -16.77 -14.86
CA LYS A 114 14.55 -18.06 -15.54
C LYS A 114 13.23 -18.82 -15.31
N LYS A 115 12.76 -18.89 -14.05
CA LYS A 115 11.47 -19.53 -13.71
C LYS A 115 10.31 -18.90 -14.50
N HIS A 116 10.24 -17.56 -14.54
CA HIS A 116 9.22 -16.84 -15.30
C HIS A 116 9.27 -17.20 -16.78
N ARG A 117 10.47 -17.19 -17.39
CA ARG A 117 10.65 -17.53 -18.81
C ARG A 117 10.19 -18.95 -19.12
N ASP A 118 10.50 -19.91 -18.26
CA ASP A 118 10.12 -21.31 -18.43
C ASP A 118 8.59 -21.50 -18.30
N LEU A 119 7.93 -20.73 -17.43
CA LEU A 119 6.47 -20.69 -17.32
C LEU A 119 5.84 -20.00 -18.54
N ALA A 120 6.42 -18.90 -19.02
CA ALA A 120 5.93 -18.13 -20.16
C ALA A 120 6.00 -18.93 -21.47
N ARG A 121 6.99 -19.83 -21.62
CA ARG A 121 7.04 -20.79 -22.74
C ARG A 121 5.80 -21.68 -22.82
N ASN A 122 5.22 -22.01 -21.67
CA ASN A 122 4.05 -22.87 -21.55
C ASN A 122 2.74 -22.08 -21.36
N LYS A 123 2.70 -20.79 -21.73
CA LYS A 123 1.51 -19.93 -21.54
C LYS A 123 0.25 -20.44 -22.25
N GLY A 124 0.40 -21.12 -23.39
CA GLY A 124 -0.72 -21.63 -24.20
C GLY A 124 -1.36 -22.91 -23.66
N ARG A 125 -0.76 -23.55 -22.64
CA ARG A 125 -1.33 -24.76 -22.04
C ARG A 125 -2.49 -24.40 -21.13
N THR A 126 -3.65 -24.99 -21.39
CA THR A 126 -4.85 -24.85 -20.55
C THR A 126 -4.63 -25.61 -19.22
N GLY A 127 -4.86 -24.95 -18.09
CA GLY A 127 -4.65 -25.50 -16.74
C GLY A 127 -3.28 -25.22 -16.10
N ASP A 128 -3.17 -25.48 -14.80
CA ASP A 128 -1.95 -25.33 -13.98
C ASP A 128 -1.49 -26.69 -13.41
N PRO A 129 -0.89 -27.57 -14.25
CA PRO A 129 -0.47 -28.89 -13.80
C PRO A 129 0.62 -28.77 -12.72
N GLY A 130 0.28 -29.20 -11.51
CA GLY A 130 1.17 -29.16 -10.35
C GLY A 130 1.26 -27.79 -9.66
N GLY A 131 0.30 -26.87 -9.91
CA GLY A 131 0.21 -25.61 -9.17
C GLY A 131 1.39 -24.67 -9.38
N LYS A 132 2.12 -24.80 -10.50
CA LYS A 132 3.37 -24.04 -10.72
C LYS A 132 3.12 -22.56 -10.98
N ARG A 133 2.03 -22.23 -11.70
CA ARG A 133 1.65 -20.85 -11.97
C ARG A 133 1.16 -20.17 -10.69
N SER A 134 0.29 -20.84 -9.95
CA SER A 134 -0.21 -20.36 -8.66
C SER A 134 0.92 -20.19 -7.62
N ALA A 135 1.81 -21.18 -7.50
CA ALA A 135 2.99 -21.07 -6.64
C ALA A 135 3.92 -19.93 -7.05
N PHE A 136 4.12 -19.71 -8.35
CA PHE A 136 4.91 -18.57 -8.84
C PHE A 136 4.23 -17.22 -8.56
N VAL A 137 2.91 -17.13 -8.62
CA VAL A 137 2.18 -15.91 -8.22
C VAL A 137 2.39 -15.61 -6.74
N LEU A 138 2.32 -16.63 -5.87
CA LEU A 138 2.63 -16.47 -4.44
C LEU A 138 4.10 -16.08 -4.22
N GLU A 139 5.03 -16.66 -5.00
CA GLU A 139 6.44 -16.26 -4.99
C GLU A 139 6.61 -14.81 -5.46
N LEU A 140 5.83 -14.33 -6.44
CA LEU A 140 5.88 -12.92 -6.87
C LEU A 140 5.42 -11.94 -5.79
N ASP A 141 4.44 -12.32 -4.97
CA ASP A 141 3.92 -11.44 -3.92
C ASP A 141 4.81 -11.46 -2.64
N SER A 142 5.73 -12.42 -2.54
CA SER A 142 6.68 -12.51 -1.45
C SER A 142 7.81 -11.46 -1.52
N LEU A 143 8.54 -11.32 -0.40
CA LEU A 143 9.67 -10.40 -0.26
C LEU A 143 10.78 -10.77 -1.25
N PHE A 144 11.30 -9.78 -1.98
CA PHE A 144 12.56 -9.96 -2.70
C PHE A 144 13.70 -9.87 -1.69
N ASP A 145 13.94 -10.98 -1.00
CA ASP A 145 14.84 -11.07 0.15
C ASP A 145 16.32 -11.03 -0.29
N ILE A 146 16.91 -9.84 -0.19
CA ILE A 146 18.35 -9.63 -0.38
C ILE A 146 19.07 -9.39 0.96
N GLY A 147 18.44 -9.72 2.08
CA GLY A 147 19.06 -9.63 3.39
C GLY A 147 20.28 -10.56 3.47
N ALA A 148 21.33 -10.09 4.12
CA ALA A 148 22.47 -10.95 4.44
C ALA A 148 22.04 -12.05 5.42
N SER A 149 22.67 -13.22 5.35
CA SER A 149 22.36 -14.34 6.26
C SER A 149 22.62 -13.99 7.73
N ASP A 150 23.55 -13.06 7.99
CA ASP A 150 23.92 -12.55 9.30
C ASP A 150 23.19 -11.25 9.67
N ALA A 151 22.20 -10.80 8.89
CA ALA A 151 21.54 -9.51 9.09
C ALA A 151 20.92 -9.35 10.50
N ILE A 152 20.30 -10.40 11.04
CA ILE A 152 19.73 -10.39 12.41
C ILE A 152 20.84 -10.24 13.45
N GLN A 153 21.93 -10.99 13.30
CA GLN A 153 23.07 -10.92 14.23
C GLN A 153 23.72 -9.53 14.20
N GLU A 154 23.76 -8.89 13.05
CA GLU A 154 24.28 -7.53 12.91
C GLU A 154 23.41 -6.51 13.67
N ILE A 155 22.07 -6.63 13.57
CA ILE A 155 21.13 -5.81 14.33
C ILE A 155 21.33 -6.03 15.84
N GLU A 156 21.48 -7.28 16.28
CA GLU A 156 21.72 -7.63 17.68
C GLU A 156 23.05 -7.09 18.21
N ARG A 157 24.12 -7.16 17.41
CA ARG A 157 25.46 -6.69 17.79
C ARG A 157 25.60 -5.17 17.78
N ASN A 158 24.71 -4.45 17.11
CA ASN A 158 24.78 -3.00 17.01
C ASN A 158 24.72 -2.34 18.39
N ARG A 159 25.83 -1.75 18.85
CA ARG A 159 25.93 -1.13 20.18
C ARG A 159 25.22 0.22 20.29
N LEU A 160 24.86 0.83 19.16
CA LEU A 160 24.21 2.14 19.10
C LEU A 160 22.69 2.07 19.26
N LEU A 161 22.10 0.87 19.15
CA LEU A 161 20.67 0.66 19.29
C LEU A 161 20.33 0.20 20.72
N SER A 162 19.25 0.76 21.27
CA SER A 162 18.64 0.23 22.49
C SER A 162 18.04 -1.15 22.22
N ARG A 163 17.89 -1.96 23.26
CA ARG A 163 17.28 -3.30 23.15
C ARG A 163 15.90 -3.26 22.49
N GLU A 164 15.05 -2.31 22.89
CA GLU A 164 13.72 -2.13 22.32
C GLU A 164 13.76 -1.81 20.81
N LYS A 165 14.73 -1.01 20.35
CA LYS A 165 14.89 -0.71 18.92
C LYS A 165 15.35 -1.94 18.14
N LYS A 166 16.27 -2.73 18.69
CA LYS A 166 16.71 -3.99 18.07
C LYS A 166 15.54 -4.95 17.87
N ASP A 167 14.72 -5.13 18.91
CA ASP A 167 13.57 -6.02 18.85
C ASP A 167 12.56 -5.54 17.79
N LYS A 168 12.36 -4.22 17.65
CA LYS A 168 11.51 -3.64 16.60
C LYS A 168 12.07 -3.90 15.20
N ASP A 169 13.36 -3.69 14.98
CA ASP A 169 14.00 -3.91 13.68
C ASP A 169 13.96 -5.40 13.27
N ILE A 170 14.19 -6.31 14.23
CA ILE A 170 14.10 -7.77 14.00
C ILE A 170 12.65 -8.17 13.68
N ARG A 171 11.68 -7.68 14.45
CA ARG A 171 10.25 -7.94 14.19
C ARG A 171 9.82 -7.39 12.84
N PHE A 172 10.25 -6.18 12.48
CA PHE A 172 10.02 -5.60 11.17
C PHE A 172 10.54 -6.54 10.07
N TYR A 173 11.81 -6.97 10.15
CA TYR A 173 12.38 -7.86 9.14
C TYR A 173 11.64 -9.20 9.02
N GLN A 174 11.24 -9.79 10.14
CA GLN A 174 10.47 -11.05 10.15
C GLN A 174 9.07 -10.85 9.56
N ASP A 175 8.38 -9.76 9.92
CA ASP A 175 7.05 -9.45 9.43
C ASP A 175 7.05 -9.25 7.91
N GLN A 176 8.08 -8.60 7.36
CA GLN A 176 8.24 -8.44 5.90
C GLN A 176 8.37 -9.78 5.14
N LYS A 177 8.76 -10.88 5.79
CA LYS A 177 8.82 -12.21 5.16
C LYS A 177 7.46 -12.92 5.10
N THR A 178 6.50 -12.48 5.92
CA THR A 178 5.18 -13.11 6.06
C THR A 178 4.12 -12.31 5.30
N GLU A 179 2.97 -12.00 5.91
CA GLU A 179 1.85 -11.26 5.31
C GLU A 179 2.13 -9.76 5.11
N ARG A 180 3.40 -9.33 5.13
CA ARG A 180 3.89 -7.97 4.84
C ARG A 180 3.01 -6.86 5.44
N LYS A 181 2.90 -6.86 6.77
CA LYS A 181 2.00 -5.95 7.49
C LYS A 181 2.65 -4.61 7.81
N ALA A 182 3.97 -4.60 7.99
CA ALA A 182 4.72 -3.43 8.40
C ALA A 182 5.24 -2.61 7.20
N HIS A 183 5.49 -1.34 7.42
CA HIS A 183 6.10 -0.39 6.51
C HIS A 183 7.27 0.37 7.20
N MET A 184 8.28 0.73 6.43
CA MET A 184 9.54 1.39 6.80
C MET A 184 9.40 2.81 7.39
N SER A 185 8.19 3.37 7.57
CA SER A 185 7.99 4.75 8.04
C SER A 185 6.94 4.87 9.14
N GLY A 186 6.97 5.98 9.89
CA GLY A 186 6.04 6.27 10.99
C GLY A 186 4.55 6.30 10.63
N HIS A 187 4.19 6.15 9.34
CA HIS A 187 2.83 5.85 8.90
C HIS A 187 2.28 4.54 9.50
N ASP A 188 3.13 3.60 9.90
CA ASP A 188 2.70 2.36 10.58
C ASP A 188 1.99 2.61 11.89
N LYS A 189 2.43 3.61 12.68
CA LYS A 189 1.69 4.00 13.88
C LYS A 189 0.29 4.49 13.52
N ILE A 190 0.14 5.14 12.38
CA ILE A 190 -1.15 5.67 11.90
C ILE A 190 -2.02 4.52 11.39
N PHE A 191 -1.46 3.54 10.69
CA PHE A 191 -2.21 2.37 10.18
C PHE A 191 -2.55 1.36 11.27
N GLU A 192 -1.63 1.06 12.19
CA GLU A 192 -1.89 0.24 13.38
C GLU A 192 -2.94 0.91 14.26
N SER A 193 -2.84 2.22 14.49
CA SER A 193 -3.89 2.99 15.18
C SER A 193 -5.21 2.97 14.43
N ARG A 194 -5.22 3.12 13.10
CA ARG A 194 -6.46 3.05 12.29
C ARG A 194 -7.07 1.65 12.29
N SER A 195 -6.26 0.60 12.21
CA SER A 195 -6.68 -0.79 12.25
C SER A 195 -7.27 -1.15 13.62
N GLN A 196 -6.60 -0.76 14.71
CA GLN A 196 -7.10 -0.89 16.08
C GLN A 196 -8.41 -0.10 16.27
N GLN A 197 -8.48 1.15 15.81
CA GLN A 197 -9.71 1.94 15.86
C GLN A 197 -10.84 1.31 15.04
N GLN A 198 -10.54 0.70 13.89
CA GLN A 198 -11.54 0.03 13.07
C GLN A 198 -12.04 -1.26 13.74
N ALA A 199 -11.15 -2.05 14.33
CA ALA A 199 -11.50 -3.22 15.12
C ALA A 199 -12.35 -2.85 16.36
N GLU A 200 -11.98 -1.78 17.06
CA GLU A 200 -12.75 -1.30 18.21
C GLU A 200 -14.14 -0.77 17.82
N ARG A 201 -14.24 -0.07 16.68
CA ARG A 201 -15.54 0.35 16.12
C ARG A 201 -16.41 -0.84 15.75
N ALA A 202 -15.83 -1.87 15.12
CA ALA A 202 -16.55 -3.10 14.78
C ALA A 202 -17.02 -3.83 16.04
N ALA A 203 -16.18 -3.93 17.09
CA ALA A 203 -16.55 -4.52 18.36
C ALA A 203 -17.68 -3.74 19.07
N ARG A 204 -17.66 -2.40 19.03
CA ARG A 204 -18.74 -1.57 19.60
C ARG A 204 -20.05 -1.71 18.82
N LEU A 205 -19.99 -1.88 17.51
CA LEU A 205 -21.17 -2.16 16.69
C LEU A 205 -21.75 -3.53 17.04
N GLN A 206 -20.92 -4.56 17.15
CA GLN A 206 -21.36 -5.90 17.59
C GLN A 206 -22.00 -5.85 18.98
N GLN A 207 -21.40 -5.14 19.94
CA GLN A 207 -21.99 -4.98 21.27
C GLN A 207 -23.33 -4.24 21.24
N ARG A 208 -23.51 -3.25 20.36
CA ARG A 208 -24.80 -2.57 20.19
C ARG A 208 -25.84 -3.48 19.56
N GLU A 209 -25.46 -4.22 18.53
CA GLU A 209 -26.35 -5.21 17.90
C GLU A 209 -26.78 -6.29 18.91
N GLU A 210 -25.85 -6.79 19.74
CA GLU A 210 -26.15 -7.72 20.83
C GLU A 210 -27.08 -7.10 21.90
N GLN A 211 -26.86 -5.84 22.27
CA GLN A 211 -27.73 -5.13 23.22
C GLN A 211 -29.12 -4.90 22.65
N ASP A 212 -29.24 -4.50 21.38
CA ASP A 212 -30.52 -4.28 20.71
C ASP A 212 -31.29 -5.60 20.54
N MET A 213 -30.60 -6.69 20.22
CA MET A 213 -31.18 -8.04 20.19
C MET A 213 -31.68 -8.47 21.57
N ASN A 214 -30.92 -8.20 22.63
CA ASN A 214 -31.32 -8.53 24.00
C ASN A 214 -32.50 -7.66 24.49
N LEU A 215 -32.51 -6.37 24.15
CA LEU A 215 -33.64 -5.46 24.40
C LEU A 215 -34.90 -5.90 23.67
N SER A 216 -34.78 -6.27 22.40
CA SER A 216 -35.89 -6.82 21.61
C SER A 216 -36.42 -8.12 22.22
N GLN A 217 -35.53 -9.02 22.63
CA GLN A 217 -35.91 -10.27 23.28
C GLN A 217 -36.60 -10.03 24.65
N ASN A 218 -36.10 -9.07 25.44
CA ASN A 218 -36.71 -8.68 26.71
C ASN A 218 -38.07 -7.99 26.52
N PHE A 219 -38.21 -7.13 25.50
CA PHE A 219 -39.51 -6.54 25.14
C PHE A 219 -40.51 -7.61 24.71
N TYR A 220 -40.08 -8.57 23.88
CA TYR A 220 -40.91 -9.70 23.47
C TYR A 220 -41.35 -10.54 24.67
N ASN A 221 -40.43 -10.87 25.58
CA ASN A 221 -40.73 -11.60 26.81
C ASN A 221 -41.68 -10.82 27.74
N PHE A 222 -41.52 -9.50 27.86
CA PHE A 222 -42.42 -8.64 28.66
C PHE A 222 -43.82 -8.59 28.05
N SER A 223 -43.94 -8.42 26.74
CA SER A 223 -45.24 -8.44 26.04
C SER A 223 -45.96 -9.79 26.19
N ALA A 224 -45.23 -10.90 26.10
CA ALA A 224 -45.77 -12.24 26.28
C ALA A 224 -46.21 -12.49 27.73
N ALA A 225 -45.54 -11.89 28.72
CA ALA A 225 -45.95 -11.95 30.12
C ALA A 225 -47.20 -11.12 30.41
N THR A 226 -47.33 -9.94 29.81
CA THR A 226 -48.52 -9.07 29.94
C THR A 226 -49.77 -9.71 29.31
N GLN A 227 -49.64 -10.34 28.15
CA GLN A 227 -50.75 -11.07 27.52
C GLN A 227 -51.23 -12.27 28.36
N ARG A 228 -50.36 -12.90 29.15
CA ARG A 228 -50.75 -13.95 30.10
C ARG A 228 -51.50 -13.40 31.32
N ARG A 229 -51.25 -12.15 31.72
CA ARG A 229 -51.96 -11.49 32.83
C ARG A 229 -53.35 -11.00 32.41
N THR A 230 -53.51 -10.47 31.20
CA THR A 230 -54.83 -10.01 30.70
C THR A 230 -55.74 -11.16 30.26
N ALA A 231 -55.21 -12.36 30.01
CA ALA A 231 -56.02 -13.56 29.82
C ALA A 231 -56.56 -14.15 31.13
N ALA A 232 -56.01 -13.76 32.28
CA ALA A 232 -56.41 -14.26 33.60
C ALA A 232 -57.37 -13.32 34.36
N ASP A 233 -57.59 -12.10 33.87
CA ASP A 233 -58.41 -11.12 34.58
C ASP A 233 -59.16 -10.18 33.61
N VAL A 234 -60.19 -10.73 32.96
CA VAL A 234 -61.30 -9.96 32.38
C VAL A 234 -62.59 -10.54 32.96
N SER A 235 -62.85 -10.20 34.22
CA SER A 235 -64.21 -10.16 34.77
C SER A 235 -64.20 -9.26 35.98
N THR A 236 -64.62 -8.01 35.82
CA THR A 236 -65.82 -7.45 36.46
C THR A 236 -65.83 -5.94 36.17
N TRP A 237 -66.84 -5.52 35.40
CA TRP A 237 -67.20 -4.13 35.21
C TRP A 237 -67.89 -3.61 36.47
N ALA A 238 -67.46 -2.45 36.97
CA ALA A 238 -68.31 -1.56 37.76
C ALA A 238 -67.86 -0.10 37.57
N ASP A 239 -68.88 0.74 37.36
CA ASP A 239 -68.90 2.15 36.95
C ASP A 239 -68.33 3.14 37.99
N PRO A 240 -68.06 4.39 37.60
CA PRO A 240 -67.37 5.40 38.40
C PRO A 240 -68.36 6.28 39.18
N THR A 241 -67.97 6.70 40.39
CA THR A 241 -68.57 7.87 41.05
C THR A 241 -67.50 8.66 41.79
N ASP A 242 -67.32 9.89 41.31
CA ASP A 242 -66.95 11.14 41.97
C ASP A 242 -66.46 11.11 43.43
N SER A 243 -65.31 11.74 43.69
CA SER A 243 -65.21 12.69 44.80
C SER A 243 -64.02 13.64 44.60
N GLU A 244 -64.32 14.92 44.73
CA GLU A 244 -63.42 16.05 44.85
C GLU A 244 -62.55 15.92 46.12
N GLY A 245 -61.34 16.51 46.12
CA GLY A 245 -60.72 16.91 47.38
C GLY A 245 -59.20 16.87 47.44
N ASN A 246 -58.66 18.09 47.48
CA ASN A 246 -57.46 18.54 48.19
C ASN A 246 -56.05 18.31 47.64
N ALA A 247 -55.45 19.47 47.41
CA ALA A 247 -54.03 19.78 47.45
C ALA A 247 -53.36 19.40 48.77
N GLU A 248 -52.10 19.03 48.68
CA GLU A 248 -50.98 19.35 49.59
C GLU A 248 -49.71 18.90 48.83
N ASP A 249 -48.95 19.81 48.24
CA ASP A 249 -47.83 20.53 48.86
C ASP A 249 -46.70 19.57 49.29
N MET A 250 -45.60 19.51 48.51
CA MET A 250 -44.35 18.86 48.91
C MET A 250 -43.18 19.27 47.98
N ASP A 251 -42.53 20.35 48.41
CA ASP A 251 -41.10 20.59 48.56
C ASP A 251 -40.16 20.49 47.33
N TYR A 252 -39.72 21.67 46.87
CA TYR A 252 -38.62 21.86 45.93
C TYR A 252 -37.29 21.91 46.69
N GLN A 253 -36.47 20.86 46.58
CA GLN A 253 -35.04 20.93 46.89
C GLN A 253 -34.18 20.38 45.74
N GLN A 254 -33.54 21.32 45.03
CA GLN A 254 -32.34 21.14 44.20
C GLN A 254 -31.14 20.71 45.08
N PRO A 255 -30.04 20.03 44.61
CA PRO A 255 -29.13 20.62 43.59
C PRO A 255 -28.18 19.73 42.72
N ARG A 256 -27.77 20.31 41.57
CA ARG A 256 -26.43 20.26 40.85
C ARG A 256 -26.00 18.97 40.10
N PRO A 257 -24.95 18.96 39.23
CA PRO A 257 -24.04 20.04 38.75
C PRO A 257 -23.83 20.11 37.20
N GLY A 258 -23.08 21.13 36.77
CA GLY A 258 -22.92 21.59 35.38
C GLY A 258 -22.14 20.70 34.41
N CYS A 259 -22.50 20.83 33.13
CA CYS A 259 -21.63 20.51 32.01
C CYS A 259 -21.12 21.82 31.41
N SER A 260 -19.87 22.15 31.72
CA SER A 260 -19.10 23.18 31.00
C SER A 260 -18.84 22.70 29.57
N HIS A 261 -19.42 23.40 28.60
CA HIS A 261 -19.04 23.29 27.19
C HIS A 261 -17.68 23.97 27.01
N HIS A 262 -16.59 23.19 27.08
CA HIS A 262 -15.29 23.61 26.56
C HIS A 262 -15.32 23.38 25.05
N GLN A 263 -15.61 24.43 24.28
CA GLN A 263 -15.29 24.45 22.85
C GLN A 263 -13.86 24.95 22.71
N ASP A 264 -12.92 24.01 22.63
CA ASP A 264 -11.54 24.33 22.26
C ASP A 264 -11.51 24.67 20.76
N THR A 265 -11.63 25.95 20.45
CA THR A 265 -11.35 26.47 19.11
C THR A 265 -9.84 26.42 18.87
N VAL A 266 -9.38 25.47 18.07
CA VAL A 266 -8.00 25.43 17.57
C VAL A 266 -7.88 26.44 16.43
N THR A 267 -7.28 27.59 16.71
CA THR A 267 -6.91 28.59 15.70
C THR A 267 -5.71 28.09 14.90
N LEU A 268 -5.95 27.62 13.67
CA LEU A 268 -4.90 27.27 12.71
C LEU A 268 -4.31 28.54 12.10
N THR A 269 -3.18 29.00 12.61
CA THR A 269 -2.38 30.07 12.00
C THR A 269 -1.56 29.48 10.84
N ILE A 270 -2.00 29.71 9.60
CA ILE A 270 -1.28 29.34 8.39
C ILE A 270 -0.16 30.37 8.16
N PRO A 271 1.13 29.98 8.12
CA PRO A 271 2.21 30.92 7.77
C PRO A 271 2.12 31.30 6.29
N ARG A 272 2.17 32.63 6.03
CA ARG A 272 2.19 33.22 4.69
C ARG A 272 3.44 32.77 3.92
N ARG A 273 3.24 32.37 2.65
CA ARG A 273 4.30 32.20 1.65
C ARG A 273 5.12 33.49 1.54
N VAL A 274 6.42 33.38 1.78
CA VAL A 274 7.39 34.38 1.38
C VAL A 274 7.61 34.18 -0.12
N ASN A 275 7.14 35.14 -0.93
CA ASN A 275 7.53 35.22 -2.33
C ASN A 275 8.99 35.68 -2.38
N GLY A 276 9.87 34.80 -2.82
CA GLY A 276 11.24 35.17 -3.19
C GLY A 276 11.19 36.02 -4.46
N VAL A 277 11.62 37.27 -4.31
CA VAL A 277 12.12 38.12 -5.40
C VAL A 277 13.61 38.31 -5.13
N CYS A 278 14.37 38.27 -6.23
CA CYS A 278 15.83 38.32 -6.40
C CYS A 278 16.48 36.95 -6.58
#